data_AF-A0A643C6W8-F1
#
_entry.id   AF-A0A643C6W8-F1
#
_cell.length_a   1.000
_cell.length_b   1.000
_cell.length_c   1.000
_cell.angle_alpha   90.00
_cell.angle_beta   90.00
_cell.angle_gamma   90.00
#
_symmetry.space_group_name_H-M   'P 1'
#
loop_
_entity.id
_entity.type
_entity.pdbx_description
1 polymer ?
#
loop_
_entity_poly.entity_id
_entity_poly.type
_entity_poly.pdbx_seq_one_letter_code
_entity_poly.pdbx_strand_id
1 'polypeptide(L)' 'MAGQLCLPVSPRLSSVKPLKPHFGNIQVGICVAIQRSNGRIHLVVVTEVKTQNAWVTVEWVEKGVKKAKRLI' A
#
# COMPACT_ATOMS: atom_id res chain seq x y z
N MET A 1 -26.29 -4.85 -48.65
CA MET A 1 -26.45 -4.19 -47.33
C MET A 1 -25.53 -4.93 -46.35
N ALA A 2 -24.32 -4.44 -46.14
CA ALA A 2 -23.32 -5.04 -45.25
C ALA A 2 -22.88 -3.98 -44.24
N GLY A 3 -23.24 -4.18 -42.97
CA GLY A 3 -22.89 -3.26 -41.89
C GLY A 3 -21.43 -3.43 -41.49
N GLN A 4 -20.63 -2.38 -41.64
CA GLN A 4 -19.33 -2.31 -40.98
C GLN A 4 -19.54 -1.97 -39.50
N LEU A 5 -19.17 -2.90 -38.62
CA LEU A 5 -18.99 -2.63 -37.20
C LEU A 5 -17.62 -1.96 -37.01
N CYS A 6 -17.61 -0.62 -36.99
CA CYS A 6 -16.45 0.14 -36.56
C CYS A 6 -16.33 0.02 -35.02
N LEU A 7 -15.44 -0.86 -34.55
CA LEU A 7 -15.05 -0.86 -33.14
C LEU A 7 -14.07 0.31 -32.90
N PRO A 8 -14.30 1.16 -31.89
CA PRO A 8 -13.32 2.19 -31.56
C PRO A 8 -12.05 1.51 -31.04
N VAL A 9 -10.92 1.77 -31.69
CA VAL A 9 -9.59 1.47 -31.17
C VAL A 9 -9.47 2.16 -29.81
N SER A 10 -9.43 1.36 -28.74
CA SER A 10 -9.17 1.84 -27.39
C SER A 10 -7.90 2.69 -27.39
N PRO A 11 -7.92 3.91 -26.79
CA PRO A 11 -6.71 4.69 -26.65
C PRO A 11 -5.75 3.87 -25.79
N ARG A 12 -4.63 3.51 -26.42
CA ARG A 12 -3.53 2.80 -25.79
C ARG A 12 -3.15 3.59 -24.53
N LEU A 13 -3.18 2.94 -23.36
CA LEU A 13 -2.77 3.50 -22.07
C LEU A 13 -1.28 3.91 -22.14
N SER A 14 -1.01 5.03 -22.78
CA SER A 14 0.32 5.58 -22.92
C SER A 14 0.72 6.21 -21.60
N SER A 15 1.76 5.65 -21.00
CA SER A 15 2.52 6.24 -19.90
C SER A 15 1.77 6.28 -18.56
N VAL A 16 1.76 5.13 -17.88
CA VAL A 16 1.66 5.13 -16.43
C VAL A 16 2.95 5.78 -15.91
N LYS A 17 2.90 7.10 -15.69
CA LYS A 17 3.91 7.82 -14.91
C LYS A 17 4.11 7.00 -13.63
N PRO A 18 5.34 6.72 -13.16
CA PRO A 18 5.52 6.03 -11.89
C PRO A 18 4.78 6.83 -10.84
N LEU A 19 3.63 6.29 -10.39
CA LEU A 19 2.89 6.88 -9.31
C LEU A 19 3.87 6.84 -8.15
N LYS A 20 4.21 8.02 -7.61
CA LYS A 20 4.91 8.10 -6.34
C LYS A 20 4.21 7.11 -5.40
N PRO A 21 4.94 6.34 -4.56
CA PRO A 21 4.30 5.47 -3.59
C PRO A 21 3.46 6.33 -2.66
N HIS A 22 2.22 6.57 -3.05
CA HIS A 22 1.23 7.23 -2.26
C HIS A 22 0.86 6.16 -1.25
N PHE A 23 1.21 6.38 0.01
CA PHE A 23 0.77 5.57 1.13
C PHE A 23 -0.77 5.53 1.30
N GLY A 24 -1.54 5.91 0.28
CA GLY A 24 -2.99 6.03 0.31
C GLY A 24 -3.41 6.87 1.52
N ASN A 25 -4.37 6.33 2.27
CA ASN A 25 -4.91 6.95 3.47
C ASN A 25 -4.20 6.47 4.76
N ILE A 26 -2.97 5.96 4.67
CA ILE A 26 -2.20 5.52 5.85
C ILE A 26 -1.78 6.74 6.66
N GLN A 27 -2.30 6.83 7.88
CA GLN A 27 -2.03 7.89 8.84
C GLN A 27 -1.59 7.27 10.16
N VAL A 28 -0.96 8.09 11.00
CA VAL A 28 -0.60 7.69 12.37
C VAL A 28 -1.87 7.31 13.14
N GLY A 29 -1.80 6.23 13.91
CA GLY A 29 -2.92 5.69 14.68
C GLY A 29 -3.78 4.67 13.92
N ILE A 30 -3.56 4.46 12.62
CA ILE A 30 -4.27 3.42 11.87
C ILE A 30 -3.72 2.03 12.23
N CYS A 31 -4.63 1.09 12.46
CA CYS A 31 -4.31 -0.33 12.59
C CYS A 31 -4.17 -0.95 11.20
N VAL A 32 -3.01 -1.56 10.93
CA VAL A 32 -2.72 -2.27 9.68
C VAL A 32 -2.41 -3.73 9.95
N ALA A 33 -2.78 -4.59 9.02
CA ALA A 33 -2.55 -6.02 9.09
C ALA A 33 -1.24 -6.37 8.36
N ILE A 34 -0.26 -6.88 9.10
CA ILE A 34 1.04 -7.30 8.55
C ILE A 34 1.10 -8.82 8.51
N GLN A 35 1.35 -9.36 7.33
CA GLN A 35 1.66 -10.77 7.18
C GLN A 35 3.15 -10.99 7.50
N ARG A 36 3.42 -11.95 8.39
CA ARG A 36 4.77 -12.41 8.69
C ARG A 36 5.20 -13.48 7.68
N SER A 37 6.50 -13.77 7.63
CA SER A 37 7.06 -14.83 6.78
C SER A 37 6.45 -16.22 7.02
N ASN A 38 5.90 -16.48 8.21
CA ASN A 38 5.19 -17.72 8.54
C ASN A 38 3.69 -17.71 8.13
N GLY A 39 3.26 -16.72 7.34
CA GLY A 39 1.90 -16.60 6.84
C GLY A 39 0.88 -16.02 7.82
N ARG A 40 1.23 -15.85 9.11
CA ARG A 40 0.32 -15.28 10.12
C ARG A 40 0.15 -13.78 9.92
N ILE A 41 -1.06 -13.31 10.15
CA ILE A 41 -1.41 -11.89 10.09
C ILE A 41 -1.42 -11.33 11.51
N HIS A 42 -0.67 -10.26 11.74
CA HIS A 42 -0.65 -9.51 12.99
C HIS A 42 -1.14 -8.09 12.76
N LEU A 43 -2.02 -7.62 13.65
CA LEU A 43 -2.43 -6.22 13.68
C LEU A 43 -1.36 -5.40 14.38
N VAL A 44 -0.97 -4.30 13.77
CA VAL A 44 0.00 -3.35 14.29
C VAL A 44 -0.52 -1.93 14.11
N VAL A 45 -0.07 -1.01 14.94
CA VAL A 45 -0.47 0.40 14.87
C VAL A 45 0.63 1.19 14.17
N VAL A 46 0.25 2.04 13.22
CA VAL A 46 1.19 2.98 12.58
C VAL A 46 1.50 4.10 13.57
N THR A 47 2.77 4.28 13.91
CA THR A 47 3.22 5.34 14.83
C THR A 47 3.86 6.51 14.10
N GLU A 48 4.39 6.30 12.89
CA GLU A 48 5.00 7.36 12.09
C GLU A 48 4.80 7.10 10.59
N VAL A 49 4.54 8.15 9.82
CA VAL A 49 4.44 8.10 8.36
C VAL A 49 5.31 9.19 7.76
N LYS A 50 6.31 8.82 6.94
CA LYS A 50 7.11 9.75 6.15
C LYS A 50 6.78 9.59 4.67
N THR A 51 5.86 10.43 4.22
CA THR A 51 5.46 10.51 2.81
C THR A 51 6.60 10.92 1.87
N GLN A 52 7.54 11.74 2.34
CA GLN A 52 8.69 12.19 1.54
C GLN A 52 9.66 11.06 1.18
N ASN A 53 9.91 10.16 2.13
CA ASN A 53 10.93 9.12 2.00
C ASN A 53 10.30 7.73 1.79
N ALA A 54 9.00 7.69 1.52
CA ALA A 54 8.24 6.46 1.33
C ALA A 54 8.53 5.44 2.44
N TRP A 55 8.44 5.81 3.73
CA TRP A 55 8.47 4.82 4.81
C TRP A 55 7.45 5.09 5.92
N VAL A 56 7.09 4.02 6.64
CA VAL A 56 6.22 4.06 7.82
C VAL A 56 6.86 3.28 8.96
N THR A 57 6.63 3.71 10.20
CA THR A 57 6.96 2.94 11.40
C THR A 57 5.68 2.40 11.99
N VAL A 58 5.71 1.11 12.31
CA VAL A 58 4.63 0.42 13.01
C VAL A 58 5.12 -0.07 14.35
N GLU A 59 4.24 -0.06 15.33
CA GLU A 59 4.47 -0.57 16.67
C GLU A 59 3.43 -1.64 17.00
N TRP A 60 3.86 -2.70 17.68
CA TRP A 60 2.99 -3.78 18.13
C TRP A 60 3.51 -4.41 19.42
N VAL A 61 2.61 -5.09 20.13
CA VAL A 61 2.96 -5.86 21.33
C VAL A 61 3.01 -7.33 20.99
N GLU A 62 4.14 -7.97 21.26
CA GLU A 62 4.33 -9.40 21.10
C GLU A 62 4.72 -10.01 22.45
N LYS A 63 3.87 -10.88 23.00
CA LYS A 63 4.10 -11.54 24.31
C LYS A 63 4.43 -10.54 25.44
N GLY A 64 3.75 -9.41 25.47
CA GLY A 64 3.97 -8.35 26.47
C GLY A 64 5.13 -7.39 26.17
N VAL A 65 5.89 -7.61 25.10
CA VAL A 65 7.00 -6.74 24.69
C VAL A 65 6.55 -5.82 23.57
N LYS A 66 6.70 -4.50 23.75
CA LYS A 66 6.52 -3.52 22.68
C LYS A 66 7.67 -3.62 21.68
N LYS A 67 7.33 -3.72 20.40
CA LYS A 67 8.27 -3.81 19.27
C LYS A 67 7.89 -2.78 18.22
N ALA A 68 8.89 -2.20 17.57
CA ALA A 68 8.69 -1.27 16.46
C ALA A 68 9.50 -1.72 15.23
N LYS A 69 8.99 -1.45 14.03
CA LYS A 69 9.70 -1.71 12.77
C LYS A 69 9.35 -0.67 11.72
N ARG A 70 10.39 -0.25 11.00
CA ARG A 70 10.27 0.59 9.81
C ARG A 70 10.00 -0.27 8.59
N LEU A 71 9.01 0.13 7.80
CA LEU A 71 8.58 -0.47 6.54
C LEU A 71 8.81 0.57 5.43
N ILE A 72 9.37 0.12 4.30
CA ILE A 72 9.64 0.91 3.10
C ILE A 72 8.80 0.32 1.98
#